data_AF-A0A969FQM1-F1
#
_entry.id   AF-A0A969FQM1-F1
#
_cell.length_a   1.000
_cell.length_b   1.000
_cell.length_c   1.000
_cell.angle_alpha   90.00
_cell.angle_beta   90.00
_cell.angle_gamma   90.00
#
_symmetry.space_group_name_H-M   'P 1'
#
loop_
_entity.id
_entity.type
_entity.pdbx_description
1 polymer ?
#
loop_
_entity_poly.entity_id
_entity_poly.type
_entity_poly.pdbx_seq_one_letter_code
_entity_poly.pdbx_strand_id
1 'polypeptide(L)' 'MLEKDEPDRKIYLAIPEQTYTTLFARPAVKGWIQNERVNLLVSNPTPKSCNG' A
#
# COMPACT_ATOMS: atom_id res chain seq x y z
N MET A 1 8.61 -13.96 -13.29
CA MET A 1 9.03 -13.27 -12.03
C MET A 1 8.95 -11.81 -12.40
N LEU A 2 8.03 -11.03 -11.85
CA LEU A 2 7.69 -9.69 -12.39
C LEU A 2 8.91 -8.82 -12.71
N GLU A 3 9.96 -8.88 -11.89
CA GLU A 3 11.23 -8.16 -12.09
C GLU A 3 12.03 -8.58 -13.34
N LYS A 4 11.87 -9.82 -13.80
CA LYS A 4 12.53 -10.34 -15.02
C LYS A 4 11.78 -9.97 -16.29
N ASP A 5 10.47 -9.83 -16.19
CA ASP A 5 9.58 -9.68 -17.34
C ASP A 5 9.29 -8.19 -17.63
N GLU A 6 9.21 -7.36 -16.58
CA GLU A 6 9.00 -5.91 -16.67
C GLU A 6 9.87 -5.17 -15.63
N PRO A 7 11.20 -5.02 -15.86
CA PRO A 7 12.13 -4.48 -14.86
C PRO A 7 11.83 -3.02 -14.46
N ASP A 8 11.19 -2.25 -15.35
CA ASP A 8 10.79 -0.87 -15.07
C ASP A 8 9.46 -0.76 -14.31
N ARG A 9 8.68 -1.86 -14.23
CA ARG A 9 7.38 -1.85 -13.54
C ARG A 9 7.59 -1.83 -12.03
N LYS A 10 7.29 -0.69 -11.43
CA LYS A 10 7.26 -0.55 -9.97
C LYS A 10 6.07 -1.28 -9.35
N ILE A 11 6.32 -2.02 -8.28
CA ILE A 11 5.29 -2.71 -7.48
C ILE A 11 4.94 -1.83 -6.27
N TYR A 12 3.65 -1.68 -6.01
CA TYR A 12 3.11 -0.94 -4.87
C TYR A 12 2.10 -1.81 -4.12
N LEU A 13 2.14 -1.74 -2.79
CA LEU A 13 1.09 -2.28 -1.93
C LEU A 13 0.00 -1.22 -1.74
N ALA A 14 -1.16 -1.44 -2.34
CA ALA A 14 -2.31 -0.56 -2.16
C ALA A 14 -3.00 -0.81 -0.83
N ILE A 15 -3.21 0.25 -0.03
CA ILE A 15 -3.87 0.16 1.28
C ILE A 15 -4.90 1.28 1.45
N PRO A 16 -5.97 1.06 2.23
CA PRO A 16 -6.88 2.13 2.63
C PRO A 16 -6.20 3.16 3.54
N GLU A 17 -6.63 4.42 3.47
CA GLU A 17 -6.18 5.51 4.33
C GLU A 17 -6.37 5.18 5.83
N GLN A 18 -7.49 4.54 6.17
CA GLN A 18 -7.74 4.08 7.54
C GLN A 18 -6.69 3.06 8.00
N THR A 19 -6.27 2.14 7.13
CA THR A 19 -5.23 1.15 7.43
C THR A 19 -3.86 1.80 7.56
N TYR A 20 -3.59 2.83 6.73
CA TYR A 20 -2.36 3.60 6.79
C TYR A 20 -2.20 4.35 8.13
N THR A 21 -3.26 5.03 8.57
CA THR A 21 -3.25 5.85 9.80
C THR A 21 -3.36 5.04 11.10
N THR A 22 -3.75 3.76 11.03
CA THR A 22 -3.90 2.88 12.19
C THR A 22 -2.77 1.85 12.29
N LEU A 23 -2.88 0.74 11.55
CA LEU A 23 -1.94 -0.37 11.62
C LEU A 23 -0.54 0.03 11.18
N PHE A 24 -0.43 0.78 10.08
CA PHE A 24 0.85 1.15 9.46
C PHE A 24 1.53 2.33 10.18
N ALA A 25 0.80 3.06 11.04
CA ALA A 25 1.38 4.06 11.93
C ALA A 25 2.11 3.43 13.14
N ARG A 26 1.88 2.13 13.42
CA ARG A 26 2.52 1.45 14.55
C ARG A 26 4.03 1.35 14.34
N PRO A 27 4.88 1.66 15.35
CA PRO A 27 6.34 1.73 15.17
C PRO A 27 6.97 0.47 14.56
N ALA A 28 6.55 -0.72 14.99
CA ALA A 28 7.06 -1.99 14.47
C ALA A 28 6.74 -2.18 12.98
N VAL A 29 5.51 -1.86 12.56
CA VAL A 29 5.06 -2.00 11.18
C VAL A 29 5.74 -0.95 10.29
N LYS A 30 5.79 0.30 10.76
CA LYS A 30 6.49 1.39 10.06
C LYS A 30 7.97 1.08 9.85
N GLY A 31 8.65 0.58 10.90
CA GLY A 31 10.04 0.17 10.81
C GLY A 31 10.26 -0.97 9.82
N TRP A 32 9.39 -1.99 9.83
CA TRP A 32 9.45 -3.08 8.87
C TRP A 32 9.30 -2.61 7.41
N ILE A 33 8.31 -1.76 7.12
CA ILE A 33 8.07 -1.22 5.77
C ILE A 33 9.27 -0.44 5.23
N GLN A 34 9.90 0.35 6.09
CA GLN A 34 11.09 1.13 5.74
C GLN A 34 12.29 0.21 5.48
N ASN A 35 12.48 -0.81 6.31
CA ASN A 35 13.58 -1.77 6.15
C ASN A 35 13.45 -2.60 4.87
N GLU A 36 12.24 -3.07 4.57
CA GLU A 36 11.94 -3.88 3.38
C GLU A 36 11.71 -3.04 2.11
N ARG A 37 11.79 -1.70 2.21
CA ARG A 37 11.58 -0.75 1.10
C ARG A 37 10.26 -0.98 0.34
N VAL A 38 9.20 -1.32 1.06
CA VAL A 38 7.88 -1.55 0.46
C VAL A 38 7.28 -0.22 0.02
N ASN A 39 7.02 -0.07 -1.28
CA ASN A 39 6.32 1.10 -1.80
C ASN A 39 4.83 0.97 -1.48
N LEU A 40 4.24 1.98 -0.81
CA LEU A 40 2.81 2.00 -0.50
C LEU A 40 2.06 2.90 -1.47
N LEU A 41 0.84 2.50 -1.80
CA LEU A 41 -0.15 3.35 -2.47
C LEU A 41 -1.34 3.50 -1.53
N VAL A 42 -1.46 4.67 -0.89
CA VAL A 42 -2.57 4.95 0.02
C VAL A 42 -3.77 5.41 -0.79
N SER A 43 -4.87 4.69 -0.65
CA SER A 43 -6.13 4.99 -1.32
C SER A 43 -7.17 5.39 -0.27
N ASN A 44 -7.96 6.41 -0.54
CA ASN A 44 -9.18 6.67 0.22
C ASN A 44 -10.34 6.06 -0.59
N PRO A 45 -10.80 4.84 -0.27
CA PRO A 45 -11.94 4.28 -0.96
C PRO A 45 -13.18 5.08 -0.56
N THR A 46 -13.51 6.11 -1.35
CA THR A 46 -14.87 6.65 -1.30
C THR A 46 -15.80 5.48 -1.60
N PRO A 47 -16.78 5.18 -0.75
CA PRO A 47 -17.75 4.15 -1.07
C PRO A 47 -18.36 4.52 -2.40
N LYS A 48 -18.17 3.69 -3.44
CA LYS A 48 -19.01 3.77 -4.61
C LYS A 48 -20.40 3.43 -4.08
N SER A 49 -21.23 4.45 -3.86
CA SER A 49 -22.66 4.29 -3.65
C SER A 49 -23.16 3.55 -4.89
N CYS A 50 -23.33 2.23 -4.77
CA CYS A 50 -24.09 1.45 -5.73
C CYS A 50 -25.56 1.78 -5.46
N ASN A 51 -26.00 2.96 -5.88
CA ASN A 51 -27.42 3.24 -6.03
C ASN A 51 -27.84 2.51 -7.31
N GLY A 52 -28.38 1.29 -7.13
CA GLY A 52 -29.16 0.58 -8.14
C GLY A 52 -30.57 1.11 -8.22
#